data_AF-A0A346D490-F1
#
_entry.id   AF-A0A346D490-F1
#
_cell.length_a   1.000
_cell.length_b   1.000
_cell.length_c   1.000
_cell.angle_alpha   90.00
_cell.angle_beta   90.00
_cell.angle_gamma   90.00
#
_symmetry.space_group_name_H-M   'P 1'
#
loop_
_entity.id
_entity.type
_entity.pdbx_description
1 polymer ?
#
loop_
_entity_poly.entity_id
_entity_poly.type
_entity_poly.pdbx_seq_one_letter_code
_entity_poly.pdbx_strand_id
1 'polypeptide(L)'
;MESNENVSTLYKNVKNNNCDDDIKRTFQYTRLFFTVSGIWPMITKYSSKRARYLSHLVIFSCFLMIAFTFLPCALHTIFREKNPAVKVVLLGPVGASLGAILKYAIILLRSNTIKKCVEQMKNDWMTVENAEELAIMTNNANTGRKIAVICTLFLYTGGMSFHAIVPILKGTKINEFNQTIRPLGYPGYDIFVDAQRTPIYEIIFFL
;
A
#
# COMPACT_ATOMS: atom_id res chain seq x y z
N MET A 1 14.05 -17.80 51.19
CA MET A 1 12.97 -16.84 50.83
C MET A 1 13.54 -15.65 50.06
N GLU A 2 14.68 -15.10 50.47
CA GLU A 2 15.38 -13.95 49.87
C GLU A 2 15.84 -14.15 48.40
N SER A 3 16.14 -15.37 47.95
CA SER A 3 16.56 -15.62 46.56
C SER A 3 15.40 -15.56 45.55
N ASN A 4 14.18 -15.95 45.93
CA ASN A 4 13.00 -15.85 45.07
C ASN A 4 12.48 -14.41 44.97
N GLU A 5 12.65 -13.61 46.02
CA GLU A 5 12.38 -12.17 45.99
C GLU A 5 13.34 -11.45 45.04
N ASN A 6 14.64 -11.76 45.07
CA ASN A 6 15.64 -11.18 44.17
C ASN A 6 15.46 -11.59 42.70
N VAL A 7 15.04 -12.83 42.44
CA VAL A 7 14.70 -13.29 41.07
C VAL A 7 13.41 -12.62 40.59
N SER A 8 12.37 -12.55 41.42
CA SER A 8 11.12 -11.87 41.05
C SER A 8 11.30 -10.38 40.81
N THR A 9 12.16 -9.69 41.57
CA THR A 9 12.50 -8.28 41.40
C THR A 9 13.41 -8.03 40.20
N LEU A 10 14.31 -8.96 39.85
CA LEU A 10 15.04 -8.95 38.59
C LEU A 10 14.10 -9.10 37.38
N TYR A 11 13.17 -10.05 37.42
CA TYR A 11 12.14 -10.22 36.38
C TYR A 11 11.21 -8.99 36.29
N LYS A 12 10.84 -8.38 37.42
CA LYS A 12 10.07 -7.13 37.47
C LYS A 12 10.84 -5.93 36.91
N ASN A 13 12.16 -5.86 37.13
CA ASN A 13 13.02 -4.80 36.60
C ASN A 13 13.32 -4.95 35.10
N VAL A 14 13.32 -6.17 34.57
CA VAL A 14 13.39 -6.40 33.11
C VAL A 14 12.09 -5.96 32.41
N LYS A 15 10.95 -6.01 33.11
CA LYS A 15 9.64 -5.72 32.53
C LYS A 15 9.38 -4.25 32.17
N ASN A 16 10.18 -3.24 32.56
CA ASN A 16 9.68 -1.86 32.35
C ASN A 16 10.69 -0.72 32.20
N ASN A 17 11.49 -0.73 31.13
CA ASN A 17 12.02 0.52 30.54
C ASN A 17 12.04 0.52 29.00
N ASN A 18 12.18 -0.65 28.35
CA ASN A 18 12.25 -0.76 26.89
C ASN A 18 10.95 -1.26 26.22
N CYS A 19 9.94 -1.66 26.99
CA CYS A 19 8.70 -2.22 26.47
C CYS A 19 7.97 -1.24 25.54
N ASP A 20 7.88 0.03 25.93
CA ASP A 20 7.26 1.08 25.12
C ASP A 20 8.01 1.33 23.80
N ASP A 21 9.35 1.28 23.82
CA ASP A 21 10.18 1.43 22.63
C ASP A 21 10.09 0.22 21.71
N ASP A 22 10.00 -0.99 22.27
CA ASP A 22 9.80 -2.22 21.51
C ASP A 22 8.43 -2.30 20.86
N ILE A 23 7.37 -1.86 21.56
CA ILE A 23 6.04 -1.67 21.01
C ILE A 23 6.11 -0.62 19.89
N LYS A 24 6.67 0.55 20.16
CA LYS A 24 6.74 1.64 19.18
C LYS A 24 7.47 1.21 17.91
N ARG A 25 8.57 0.47 18.04
CA ARG A 25 9.37 -0.09 16.94
C ARG A 25 8.62 -1.18 16.19
N THR A 26 7.96 -2.08 16.89
CA THR A 26 7.19 -3.19 16.29
C THR A 26 6.02 -2.68 15.45
N PHE A 27 5.29 -1.70 15.95
CA PHE A 27 4.13 -1.13 15.27
C PHE A 27 4.48 0.02 14.31
N GLN A 28 5.74 0.46 14.22
CA GLN A 28 6.13 1.63 13.42
C GLN A 28 5.76 1.47 11.94
N TYR A 29 6.07 0.33 11.35
CA TYR A 29 5.82 0.06 9.92
C TYR A 29 4.33 -0.08 9.64
N THR A 30 3.62 -0.82 10.48
CA THR A 30 2.15 -0.95 10.40
C THR A 30 1.48 0.42 10.52
N ARG A 31 1.95 1.26 11.44
CA ARG A 31 1.49 2.64 11.60
C ARG A 31 1.78 3.48 10.37
N LEU A 32 3.00 3.44 9.85
CA LEU A 32 3.39 4.20 8.67
C LEU A 32 2.52 3.81 7.48
N PHE A 33 2.38 2.50 7.23
CA PHE A 33 1.56 1.97 6.13
C PHE A 33 0.11 2.46 6.22
N PHE A 34 -0.54 2.27 7.38
CA PHE A 34 -1.91 2.73 7.55
C PHE A 34 -2.04 4.26 7.50
N THR A 35 -1.01 5.01 7.89
CA THR A 35 -1.02 6.48 7.83
C THR A 35 -0.96 6.94 6.38
N VAL A 36 -0.06 6.39 5.57
CA VAL A 36 0.03 6.67 4.14
C VAL A 36 -1.27 6.29 3.44
N SER A 37 -1.87 5.16 3.82
CA SER A 37 -3.17 4.74 3.28
C SER A 37 -4.38 5.52 3.82
N GLY A 38 -4.19 6.50 4.70
CA GLY A 38 -5.28 7.28 5.31
C GLY A 38 -6.13 6.50 6.32
N ILE A 39 -5.84 5.23 6.62
CA ILE A 39 -6.62 4.37 7.52
C ILE A 39 -6.25 4.61 8.99
N TRP A 40 -4.99 4.95 9.28
CA TRP A 40 -4.49 5.07 10.65
C TRP A 40 -5.32 6.02 11.52
N PRO A 41 -5.69 7.25 11.06
CA PRO A 41 -6.49 8.18 11.85
C PRO A 41 -7.90 7.66 12.20
N MET A 42 -8.41 6.63 11.52
CA MET A 42 -9.66 5.94 11.89
C MET A 42 -9.44 4.88 12.96
N ILE A 43 -8.28 4.23 12.96
CA ILE A 43 -7.91 3.18 13.90
C ILE A 43 -7.50 3.77 15.26
N THR A 44 -6.86 4.93 15.30
CA THR A 44 -6.40 5.51 16.58
C THR A 44 -7.56 6.00 17.45
N LYS A 45 -7.50 5.70 18.76
CA LYS A 45 -8.47 6.15 19.77
C LYS A 45 -8.44 7.67 20.01
N TYR A 46 -7.30 8.34 19.73
CA TYR A 46 -7.05 9.76 20.01
C TYR A 46 -6.91 10.61 18.73
N SER A 47 -7.78 10.39 17.75
CA SER A 47 -7.73 11.12 16.48
C SER A 47 -8.52 12.43 16.57
N SER A 48 -7.84 13.56 16.34
CA SER A 48 -8.48 14.88 16.21
C SER A 48 -9.47 14.90 15.04
N LYS A 49 -10.55 15.70 15.13
CA LYS A 49 -11.52 15.90 14.04
C LYS A 49 -10.83 16.25 12.71
N ARG A 50 -9.75 17.04 12.74
CA ARG A 50 -8.95 17.40 11.56
C ARG A 50 -8.23 16.19 10.95
N ALA A 51 -7.64 15.34 11.77
CA ALA A 51 -6.92 14.14 11.31
C ALA A 51 -7.88 13.14 10.66
N ARG A 52 -9.11 13.02 11.19
CA ARG A 52 -10.15 12.22 10.56
C ARG A 52 -10.58 12.80 9.21
N TYR A 53 -10.76 14.11 9.09
CA TYR A 53 -11.10 14.75 7.81
C TYR A 53 -9.98 14.55 6.76
N LEU A 54 -8.72 14.79 7.13
CA LEU A 54 -7.56 14.54 6.26
C LEU A 54 -7.49 13.07 5.80
N SER A 55 -7.80 12.12 6.68
CA SER A 55 -7.90 10.70 6.33
C SER A 55 -8.94 10.45 5.24
N HIS A 56 -10.13 11.04 5.33
CA HIS A 56 -11.15 10.91 4.27
C HIS A 56 -10.69 11.54 2.95
N LEU A 57 -9.98 12.67 2.99
CA LEU A 57 -9.40 13.29 1.79
C LEU A 57 -8.35 12.39 1.14
N VAL A 58 -7.45 11.78 1.92
CA VAL A 58 -6.45 10.83 1.41
C VAL A 58 -7.12 9.61 0.78
N ILE A 59 -8.13 9.05 1.45
CA ILE A 59 -8.90 7.91 0.93
C ILE A 59 -9.58 8.28 -0.39
N PHE A 60 -10.27 9.42 -0.44
CA PHE A 60 -10.95 9.90 -1.63
C PHE A 60 -9.98 10.16 -2.78
N SER A 61 -8.84 10.83 -2.50
CA SER A 61 -7.78 11.06 -3.48
C SER A 61 -7.21 9.76 -4.03
N CYS A 62 -7.02 8.73 -3.20
CA CYS A 62 -6.54 7.42 -3.62
C CYS A 62 -7.52 6.74 -4.58
N PHE A 63 -8.81 6.73 -4.25
CA PHE A 63 -9.84 6.20 -5.14
C PHE A 63 -9.91 6.97 -6.47
N LEU A 64 -9.78 8.29 -6.44
CA LEU A 64 -9.75 9.10 -7.66
C LEU A 64 -8.55 8.77 -8.56
N MET A 65 -7.34 8.62 -7.99
CA MET A 65 -6.16 8.24 -8.77
C MET A 65 -6.31 6.86 -9.42
N ILE A 66 -6.83 5.89 -8.67
CA ILE A 66 -7.06 4.55 -9.20
C ILE A 66 -8.14 4.58 -10.29
N ALA A 67 -9.23 5.33 -10.08
CA ALA A 67 -10.29 5.50 -11.07
C ALA A 67 -9.78 6.19 -12.34
N PHE A 68 -8.96 7.22 -12.21
CA PHE A 68 -8.36 7.93 -13.35
C PHE A 68 -7.48 7.00 -14.21
N THR A 69 -6.82 6.01 -13.61
CA THR A 69 -6.05 5.01 -14.36
C THR A 69 -6.96 3.93 -14.95
N PHE A 70 -7.95 3.49 -14.17
CA PHE A 70 -8.86 2.39 -14.54
C PHE A 70 -9.80 2.75 -15.68
N LEU A 71 -10.46 3.91 -15.63
CA LEU A 71 -11.45 4.34 -16.63
C LEU A 71 -10.90 4.34 -18.07
N PRO A 72 -9.81 5.05 -18.40
CA PRO A 72 -9.28 5.09 -19.77
C PRO A 72 -8.83 3.70 -20.24
N CYS A 73 -8.19 2.92 -19.37
CA CYS A 73 -7.75 1.56 -19.71
C CYS A 73 -8.93 0.62 -19.99
N ALA A 74 -9.95 0.65 -19.14
CA ALA A 74 -11.15 -0.18 -19.31
C ALA A 74 -11.90 0.21 -20.58
N LEU A 75 -12.11 1.50 -20.81
CA LEU A 75 -12.80 1.99 -22.01
C LEU A 75 -12.02 1.65 -23.29
N HIS A 76 -10.70 1.82 -23.30
CA HIS A 76 -9.86 1.43 -24.44
C HIS A 76 -9.98 -0.08 -24.73
N THR A 77 -9.95 -0.91 -23.69
CA THR A 77 -10.02 -2.37 -23.81
C THR A 77 -11.39 -2.86 -24.30
N ILE A 78 -12.48 -2.17 -23.91
CA ILE A 78 -13.85 -2.54 -24.29
C ILE A 78 -14.20 -2.03 -25.69
N PHE A 79 -13.91 -0.76 -25.99
CA PHE A 79 -14.43 -0.09 -27.16
C PHE A 79 -13.46 0.00 -28.34
N ARG A 80 -12.14 -0.01 -28.10
CA ARG A 80 -11.15 0.31 -29.15
C ARG A 80 -10.30 -0.89 -29.57
N GLU A 81 -9.95 -1.77 -28.63
CA GLU A 81 -9.08 -2.90 -28.93
C GLU A 81 -9.85 -4.07 -29.58
N LYS A 82 -9.65 -4.27 -30.88
CA LYS A 82 -10.24 -5.38 -31.64
C LYS A 82 -9.37 -6.64 -31.61
N ASN A 83 -8.07 -6.50 -31.28
CA ASN A 83 -7.14 -7.63 -31.26
C ASN A 83 -7.28 -8.46 -29.97
N PRO A 84 -7.64 -9.75 -30.04
CA PRO A 84 -7.85 -10.56 -28.85
C PRO A 84 -6.56 -10.74 -28.02
N ALA A 85 -5.39 -10.83 -28.67
CA ALA A 85 -4.11 -10.96 -27.97
C ALA A 85 -3.78 -9.72 -27.12
N VAL A 86 -3.98 -8.51 -27.67
CA VAL A 86 -3.74 -7.25 -26.95
C VAL A 86 -4.77 -7.06 -25.84
N LYS A 87 -6.01 -7.49 -26.07
CA LYS A 87 -7.08 -7.47 -25.06
C LYS A 87 -6.74 -8.34 -23.84
N VAL A 88 -6.16 -9.53 -24.05
CA VAL A 88 -5.70 -10.40 -22.95
C VAL A 88 -4.57 -9.76 -22.15
N VAL A 89 -3.63 -9.09 -22.82
CA VAL A 89 -2.54 -8.37 -22.13
C VAL A 89 -3.09 -7.20 -21.31
N LEU A 90 -4.07 -6.44 -21.84
CA LEU A 90 -4.70 -5.31 -21.15
C LEU A 90 -5.64 -5.72 -20.01
N LEU A 91 -6.17 -6.94 -20.04
CA LEU A 91 -6.94 -7.50 -18.92
C LEU A 91 -6.11 -7.61 -17.64
N GLY A 92 -4.79 -7.83 -17.74
CA GLY A 92 -3.90 -7.87 -16.59
C GLY A 92 -3.94 -6.58 -15.76
N PRO A 93 -3.59 -5.42 -16.34
CA PRO A 93 -3.61 -4.15 -15.61
C PRO A 93 -5.02 -3.68 -15.20
N VAL A 94 -6.04 -3.93 -16.02
CA VAL A 94 -7.45 -3.63 -15.66
C VAL A 94 -7.90 -4.47 -14.46
N GLY A 95 -7.60 -5.77 -14.47
CA GLY A 95 -7.89 -6.68 -13.37
C GLY A 95 -7.11 -6.36 -12.10
N ALA A 96 -5.83 -5.99 -12.22
CA ALA A 96 -5.01 -5.56 -11.10
C ALA A 96 -5.57 -4.29 -10.44
N SER A 97 -6.00 -3.31 -11.25
CA SER A 97 -6.63 -2.08 -10.77
C SER A 97 -7.95 -2.34 -10.04
N LEU A 98 -8.82 -3.18 -10.62
CA LEU A 98 -10.06 -3.59 -9.97
C LEU A 98 -9.80 -4.31 -8.64
N GLY A 99 -8.83 -5.24 -8.64
CA GLY A 99 -8.40 -5.94 -7.44
C GLY A 99 -7.88 -5.00 -6.36
N ALA A 100 -7.14 -3.94 -6.73
CA ALA A 100 -6.68 -2.92 -5.79
C ALA A 100 -7.85 -2.15 -5.16
N ILE A 101 -8.84 -1.71 -5.97
CA ILE A 101 -10.06 -1.05 -5.49
C ILE A 101 -10.79 -1.95 -4.47
N LEU A 102 -11.03 -3.21 -4.83
CA LEU A 102 -11.74 -4.16 -3.98
C LEU A 102 -10.99 -4.43 -2.68
N LYS A 103 -9.68 -4.69 -2.75
CA LYS A 103 -8.83 -4.90 -1.57
C LYS A 103 -8.87 -3.69 -0.65
N TYR A 104 -8.74 -2.49 -1.20
CA TYR A 104 -8.76 -1.26 -0.41
C TYR A 104 -10.13 -1.01 0.23
N ALA A 105 -11.22 -1.22 -0.50
CA ALA A 105 -12.58 -1.15 0.03
C ALA A 105 -12.81 -2.15 1.18
N ILE A 106 -12.36 -3.40 1.03
CA ILE A 106 -12.48 -4.41 2.10
C ILE A 106 -11.71 -3.98 3.35
N ILE A 107 -10.49 -3.45 3.19
CA ILE A 107 -9.69 -2.95 4.32
C ILE A 107 -10.40 -1.81 5.04
N LEU A 108 -11.01 -0.88 4.29
CA LEU A 108 -11.78 0.22 4.86
C LEU A 108 -13.01 -0.28 5.64
N LEU A 109 -13.77 -1.22 5.06
CA LEU A 109 -14.93 -1.83 5.72
C LEU A 109 -14.53 -2.61 6.99
N ARG A 110 -13.37 -3.28 6.97
CA ARG A 110 -12.84 -4.05 8.11
C ARG A 110 -11.93 -3.24 9.03
N SER A 111 -11.84 -1.93 8.86
CA SER A 111 -10.97 -1.04 9.66
C SER A 111 -11.22 -1.17 11.17
N ASN A 112 -12.49 -1.35 11.58
CA ASN A 112 -12.85 -1.60 12.99
C ASN A 112 -12.30 -2.92 13.53
N THR A 113 -12.30 -3.98 12.73
CA THR A 113 -11.72 -5.28 13.12
C THR A 113 -10.20 -5.19 13.22
N ILE A 114 -9.57 -4.50 12.26
CA ILE A 114 -8.12 -4.23 12.27
C ILE A 114 -7.76 -3.43 13.53
N LYS A 115 -8.57 -2.43 13.89
CA LYS A 115 -8.39 -1.67 15.12
C LYS A 115 -8.39 -2.55 16.36
N LYS A 116 -9.41 -3.41 16.52
CA LYS A 116 -9.49 -4.34 17.65
C LYS A 116 -8.27 -5.26 17.71
N CYS A 117 -7.81 -5.77 16.57
CA CYS A 117 -6.61 -6.60 16.49
C CYS A 117 -5.34 -5.84 16.93
N VAL A 118 -5.16 -4.59 16.49
CA VAL A 118 -4.03 -3.74 16.91
C VAL A 118 -4.09 -3.42 18.40
N GLU A 119 -5.27 -3.15 18.95
CA GLU A 119 -5.46 -2.91 20.38
C GLU A 119 -5.14 -4.16 21.22
N GLN A 120 -5.61 -5.33 20.78
CA GLN A 120 -5.29 -6.60 21.43
C GLN A 120 -3.78 -6.88 21.39
N MET A 121 -3.14 -6.73 20.24
CA MET A 121 -1.70 -6.99 20.10
C MET A 121 -0.85 -6.05 21.00
N LYS A 122 -1.33 -4.83 21.26
CA LYS A 122 -0.70 -3.93 22.25
C LYS A 122 -0.91 -4.41 23.68
N ASN A 123 -2.12 -4.85 24.02
CA ASN A 123 -2.42 -5.38 25.34
C ASN A 123 -1.59 -6.62 25.65
N ASP A 124 -1.46 -7.54 24.68
CA ASP A 124 -0.64 -8.74 24.82
C ASP A 124 0.82 -8.37 25.11
N TRP A 125 1.34 -7.33 24.43
CA TRP A 125 2.70 -6.83 24.65
C TRP A 125 2.91 -6.15 26.01
N MET A 126 1.89 -5.48 26.55
CA MET A 126 1.96 -4.87 27.89
C MET A 126 1.80 -5.90 29.00
N THR A 127 1.11 -7.01 28.73
CA THR A 127 0.76 -8.01 29.75
C THR A 127 1.84 -9.08 29.92
N VAL A 128 2.71 -9.30 28.92
CA VAL A 128 3.76 -10.33 28.95
C VAL A 128 4.66 -10.22 30.19
N GLU A 129 4.85 -11.32 30.92
CA GLU A 129 5.71 -11.38 32.11
C GLU A 129 6.94 -12.26 31.91
N ASN A 130 6.83 -13.24 30.99
CA ASN A 130 7.86 -14.21 30.71
C ASN A 130 8.82 -13.68 29.62
N ALA A 131 10.13 -13.74 29.91
CA ALA A 131 11.19 -13.37 28.97
C ALA A 131 11.20 -14.25 27.70
N GLU A 132 10.81 -15.52 27.82
CA GLU A 132 10.69 -16.43 26.68
C GLU A 132 9.56 -16.01 25.72
N GLU A 133 8.39 -15.68 26.27
CA GLU A 133 7.25 -15.19 25.49
C GLU A 133 7.58 -13.87 24.78
N LEU A 134 8.23 -12.94 25.47
CA LEU A 134 8.68 -11.68 24.89
C LEU A 134 9.68 -11.90 23.73
N ALA A 135 10.61 -12.86 23.87
CA ALA A 135 11.55 -13.21 22.82
C ALA A 135 10.84 -13.78 21.57
N ILE A 136 9.85 -14.66 21.78
CA ILE A 136 9.03 -15.23 20.69
C ILE A 136 8.25 -14.12 19.97
N MET A 137 7.55 -13.26 20.73
CA MET A 137 6.78 -12.15 20.18
C MET A 137 7.67 -11.19 19.38
N THR A 138 8.87 -10.88 19.89
CA THR A 138 9.85 -10.03 19.21
C THR A 138 10.35 -10.67 17.92
N ASN A 139 10.64 -11.97 17.93
CA ASN A 139 11.08 -12.69 16.73
C ASN A 139 9.98 -12.73 15.66
N ASN A 140 8.73 -12.95 16.05
CA ASN A 140 7.58 -12.92 15.14
C ASN A 140 7.37 -11.53 14.54
N ALA A 141 7.45 -10.48 15.36
CA ALA A 141 7.39 -9.09 14.90
C ALA A 141 8.50 -8.77 13.90
N ASN A 142 9.74 -9.20 14.17
CA ASN A 142 10.88 -9.01 13.27
C ASN A 142 10.67 -9.74 11.93
N THR A 143 10.16 -10.97 11.98
CA THR A 143 9.85 -11.77 10.79
C THR A 143 8.76 -11.11 9.95
N GLY A 144 7.67 -10.65 10.57
CA GLY A 144 6.61 -9.91 9.90
C GLY A 144 7.13 -8.65 9.20
N ARG A 145 8.05 -7.91 9.82
CA ARG A 145 8.68 -6.74 9.19
C ARG A 145 9.53 -7.12 7.97
N LYS A 146 10.34 -8.17 8.06
CA LYS A 146 11.14 -8.65 6.91
C LYS A 146 10.24 -9.04 5.75
N ILE A 147 9.16 -9.78 6.03
CA ILE A 147 8.18 -10.16 5.01
C ILE A 147 7.54 -8.92 4.39
N ALA A 148 7.12 -7.94 5.20
CA ALA A 148 6.54 -6.69 4.69
C ALA A 148 7.49 -5.93 3.76
N VAL A 149 8.77 -5.79 4.15
CA VAL A 149 9.79 -5.12 3.32
C VAL A 149 9.99 -5.87 2.00
N ILE A 150 10.13 -7.19 2.06
CA ILE A 150 10.28 -8.03 0.86
C ILE A 150 9.06 -7.85 -0.06
N CYS A 151 7.85 -7.93 0.48
CA CYS A 151 6.62 -7.70 -0.28
C CYS A 151 6.57 -6.31 -0.92
N THR A 152 6.95 -5.25 -0.19
CA THR A 152 7.01 -3.89 -0.72
C THR A 152 8.01 -3.77 -1.87
N LEU A 153 9.20 -4.35 -1.74
CA LEU A 153 10.22 -4.36 -2.79
C LEU A 153 9.73 -5.10 -4.04
N PHE A 154 9.12 -6.27 -3.88
CA PHE A 154 8.56 -7.03 -5.01
C PHE A 154 7.44 -6.27 -5.72
N LEU A 155 6.51 -5.66 -4.96
CA LEU A 155 5.42 -4.88 -5.53
C LEU A 155 5.93 -3.65 -6.29
N TYR A 156 6.88 -2.92 -5.71
CA TYR A 156 7.47 -1.73 -6.34
C TYR A 156 8.25 -2.09 -7.61
N THR A 157 9.07 -3.14 -7.54
CA THR A 157 9.85 -3.62 -8.69
C THR A 157 8.95 -4.12 -9.80
N GLY A 158 7.88 -4.88 -9.47
CA GLY A 158 6.92 -5.36 -10.45
C GLY A 158 6.17 -4.23 -11.15
N GLY A 159 5.71 -3.22 -10.40
CA GLY A 159 5.07 -2.03 -10.96
C GLY A 159 6.01 -1.23 -11.88
N MET A 160 7.23 -0.96 -11.42
CA MET A 160 8.22 -0.23 -12.21
C MET A 160 8.65 -0.99 -13.48
N SER A 161 8.78 -2.31 -13.38
CA SER A 161 9.08 -3.17 -14.52
C SER A 161 8.00 -3.08 -15.60
N PHE A 162 6.72 -3.01 -15.21
CA PHE A 162 5.63 -2.81 -16.16
C PHE A 162 5.75 -1.47 -16.90
N HIS A 163 6.01 -0.38 -16.17
CA HIS A 163 6.19 0.95 -16.77
C HIS A 163 7.45 1.06 -17.65
N ALA A 164 8.50 0.28 -17.38
CA ALA A 164 9.70 0.27 -18.21
C ALA A 164 9.59 -0.65 -19.43
N ILE A 165 9.05 -1.85 -19.26
CA ILE A 165 8.97 -2.88 -20.30
C ILE A 165 7.93 -2.53 -21.36
N VAL A 166 6.77 -1.98 -20.96
CA VAL A 166 5.68 -1.68 -21.91
C VAL A 166 6.11 -0.68 -23.00
N PRO A 167 6.81 0.44 -22.68
CA PRO A 167 7.37 1.32 -23.69
C PRO A 167 8.37 0.67 -24.63
N ILE A 168 9.27 -0.16 -24.08
CA ILE A 168 10.31 -0.85 -24.85
C ILE A 168 9.68 -1.84 -25.85
N LEU A 169 8.70 -2.63 -25.40
CA LEU A 169 8.00 -3.60 -26.25
C LEU A 169 7.14 -2.96 -27.33
N LYS A 170 6.51 -1.81 -27.05
CA LYS A 170 5.67 -1.10 -28.03
C LYS A 170 6.48 -0.46 -29.15
N GLY A 171 7.76 -0.14 -28.89
CA GLY A 171 8.65 0.54 -29.82
C GLY A 171 8.19 1.97 -30.16
N THR A 172 9.01 2.67 -30.94
CA THR A 172 8.68 4.00 -31.45
C THR A 172 7.76 3.86 -32.66
N LYS A 173 6.55 4.43 -32.58
CA LYS A 173 5.64 4.49 -33.73
C LYS A 173 5.63 5.90 -34.30
N ILE A 174 5.73 6.03 -35.62
CA ILE A 174 5.62 7.31 -36.32
C ILE A 174 4.20 7.43 -36.83
N ASN A 175 3.52 8.53 -36.52
CA ASN A 175 2.16 8.80 -36.98
C ASN A 175 2.15 9.29 -38.45
N GLU A 176 0.98 9.37 -39.09
CA GLU A 176 0.81 9.83 -40.48
C GLU A 176 1.38 11.23 -40.75
N PHE A 177 1.55 12.04 -39.70
CA PHE A 177 2.15 13.38 -39.75
C PHE A 177 3.69 13.39 -39.53
N ASN A 178 4.36 12.24 -39.64
CA ASN A 178 5.80 12.05 -39.39
C ASN A 178 6.24 12.46 -37.97
N GLN A 179 5.33 12.34 -37.00
CA GLN A 179 5.58 12.65 -35.59
C GLN A 179 5.82 11.37 -34.80
N THR A 180 6.83 11.40 -33.93
CA THR A 180 7.14 10.28 -33.03
C THR A 180 6.09 10.20 -31.92
N ILE A 181 5.33 9.10 -31.88
CA ILE A 181 4.38 8.79 -30.81
C ILE A 181 5.17 8.32 -29.60
N ARG A 182 5.04 9.06 -28.51
CA ARG A 182 5.66 8.74 -27.22
C ARG A 182 4.86 7.60 -26.55
N PRO A 183 5.51 6.48 -26.18
CA PRO A 183 4.82 5.31 -25.66
C PRO A 183 4.34 5.51 -24.23
N LEU A 184 3.04 5.28 -23.99
CA LEU A 184 2.43 5.28 -22.66
C LEU A 184 2.30 3.85 -22.12
N GLY A 185 2.51 3.70 -20.81
CA GLY A 185 2.31 2.43 -20.09
C GLY A 185 0.85 1.95 -20.20
N TYR A 186 -0.09 2.88 -20.09
CA TYR A 186 -1.52 2.64 -20.13
C TYR A 186 -2.17 3.32 -21.34
N PRO A 187 -2.94 2.60 -22.17
CA PRO A 187 -3.65 3.17 -23.32
C PRO A 187 -5.01 3.78 -22.90
N GLY A 188 -5.58 4.64 -23.76
CA GLY A 188 -6.96 5.15 -23.61
C GLY A 188 -7.10 6.59 -23.12
N TYR A 189 -6.01 7.24 -22.69
CA TYR A 189 -6.06 8.65 -22.31
C TYR A 189 -6.34 9.58 -23.49
N ASP A 190 -5.96 9.15 -24.70
CA ASP A 190 -6.20 9.85 -25.96
C ASP A 190 -7.69 9.96 -26.34
N ILE A 191 -8.57 9.23 -25.65
CA ILE A 191 -10.04 9.37 -25.77
C ILE A 191 -10.51 10.70 -25.16
N PHE A 192 -9.82 11.19 -24.12
CA PHE A 192 -10.27 12.33 -23.32
C PHE A 192 -9.40 13.58 -23.52
N VAL A 193 -8.09 13.38 -23.69
CA VAL A 193 -7.10 14.47 -23.77
C VAL A 193 -6.02 14.13 -24.79
N ASP A 194 -5.41 15.14 -25.41
CA ASP A 194 -4.23 14.92 -26.25
C ASP A 194 -3.04 14.50 -25.38
N ALA A 195 -2.90 13.18 -25.20
CA ALA A 195 -1.89 12.57 -24.35
C ALA A 195 -0.46 12.74 -24.88
N GLN A 196 -0.27 13.23 -26.12
CA GLN A 196 1.04 13.48 -26.70
C GLN A 196 1.52 14.93 -26.52
N ARG A 197 0.66 15.83 -26.01
CA ARG A 197 1.00 17.24 -25.79
C ARG A 197 1.75 17.42 -24.46
N THR A 198 2.82 18.20 -24.46
CA THR A 198 3.49 18.63 -23.21
C THR A 198 2.70 19.80 -22.59
N PRO A 199 2.42 19.83 -21.27
CA PRO A 199 2.92 18.94 -20.21
C PRO A 199 2.04 17.70 -19.88
N ILE A 200 1.00 17.44 -20.67
CA ILE A 200 -0.01 16.39 -20.38
C ILE A 200 0.62 15.00 -20.43
N TYR A 201 1.50 14.75 -21.39
CA TYR A 201 2.23 13.48 -21.51
C TYR A 201 3.03 13.17 -20.24
N GLU A 202 3.80 14.14 -19.72
CA GLU A 202 4.63 13.95 -18.54
C GLU A 202 3.76 13.67 -17.32
N ILE A 203 2.63 14.38 -17.16
CA ILE A 203 1.69 14.15 -16.06
C ILE A 203 1.13 12.72 -16.10
N ILE A 204 0.68 12.24 -17.26
CA ILE A 204 0.12 10.89 -17.40
C ILE A 204 1.20 9.81 -17.20
N PHE A 205 2.44 10.09 -17.59
CA PHE A 205 3.54 9.14 -17.45
C PHE A 205 3.98 8.94 -15.99
N PHE A 206 3.96 10.01 -15.18
CA PHE A 206 4.35 9.97 -13.77
C PHE A 206 3.21 9.59 -12.81
N LEU A 207 1.96 9.64 -13.27
CA LEU A 207 0.79 9.23 -12.50
C LEU A 207 0.67 7.69 -12.45
#